data_AF-A0AAE0RAK7-F1
#
_entry.id   AF-A0AAE0RAK7-F1
#
_cell.length_a   1.000
_cell.length_b   1.000
_cell.length_c   1.000
_cell.angle_alpha   90.00
_cell.angle_beta   90.00
_cell.angle_gamma   90.00
#
_symmetry.space_group_name_H-M   'P 1'
#
loop_
_entity.id
_entity.type
_entity.pdbx_description
1 polymer ?
#
loop_
_entity_poly.entity_id
_entity_poly.type
_entity_poly.pdbx_seq_one_letter_code
_entity_poly.pdbx_strand_id
1 'polypeptide(L)'
;MVLDRKKVACTLQVGGEVLPQVEEFKYLRVLFTSEGRMDREIDRWIGAAAAVMRSMYRSIVVKKELSRKAKLSIYQSIYAPTLTYGHELWVMTERVRSRIQAAEMSFLRRVAGRSLRDRVRSSVTREELGVEPLLLHIERGQLRWLGHLFRMPPGRLPGEVFRACPTRKRPRGRPRTRWRDYVFRLAWERLGVPPEELEEVAREMEGTR
;
A
#
# COMPACT_ATOMS: atom_id res chain seq x y z
N MET A 1 21.68 -0.84 -8.17
CA MET A 1 20.95 -2.04 -7.65
C MET A 1 20.50 -2.88 -8.83
N VAL A 2 20.62 -4.21 -8.74
CA VAL A 2 20.10 -5.15 -9.75
C VAL A 2 18.89 -5.86 -9.16
N LEU A 3 17.79 -5.88 -9.90
CA LEU A 3 16.54 -6.56 -9.50
C LEU A 3 16.47 -7.94 -10.17
N ASP A 4 16.73 -8.99 -9.40
CA ASP A 4 16.53 -10.35 -9.87
C ASP A 4 16.18 -11.30 -8.72
N ARG A 5 15.49 -12.41 -9.04
CA ARG A 5 15.16 -13.44 -8.05
C ARG A 5 16.39 -14.21 -7.60
N LYS A 6 17.38 -14.36 -8.47
CA LYS A 6 18.68 -14.92 -8.13
C LYS A 6 19.67 -13.77 -8.00
N LYS A 7 20.66 -13.92 -7.12
CA LYS A 7 21.70 -12.91 -6.97
C LYS A 7 22.53 -12.91 -8.26
N VAL A 8 22.45 -11.83 -9.02
CA VAL A 8 23.24 -11.61 -10.23
C VAL A 8 24.28 -10.55 -9.90
N ALA A 9 25.56 -10.88 -10.05
CA ALA A 9 26.63 -9.89 -9.98
C ALA A 9 26.70 -9.15 -11.32
N CYS A 10 26.65 -7.82 -11.29
CA CYS A 10 26.76 -6.97 -12.47
C CYS A 10 27.67 -5.79 -12.15
N THR A 11 28.76 -5.67 -12.90
CA THR A 11 29.66 -4.51 -12.80
C THR A 11 29.14 -3.44 -13.76
N LEU A 12 28.63 -2.35 -13.21
CA LEU A 12 28.15 -1.20 -13.97
C LEU A 12 29.15 -0.05 -13.81
N GLN A 13 29.49 0.59 -14.92
CA GLN A 13 30.35 1.78 -14.94
C GLN A 13 29.60 2.97 -15.52
N VAL A 14 29.73 4.13 -14.90
CA VAL A 14 29.18 5.41 -15.39
C VAL A 14 30.28 6.45 -15.29
N GLY A 15 30.65 7.06 -16.42
CA GLY A 15 31.71 8.07 -16.46
C GLY A 15 33.10 7.55 -16.03
N GLY A 16 33.37 6.25 -16.17
CA GLY A 16 34.62 5.61 -15.72
C GLY A 16 34.61 5.16 -14.27
N GLU A 17 33.58 5.49 -13.48
CA GLU A 17 33.44 5.04 -12.10
C GLU A 17 32.59 3.77 -12.00
N VAL A 18 33.04 2.80 -11.21
CA VAL A 18 32.29 1.57 -10.93
C VAL A 18 31.22 1.86 -9.87
N LEU A 19 29.95 1.63 -10.22
CA LEU A 19 28.85 1.81 -9.28
C LEU A 19 28.73 0.62 -8.32
N PRO A 20 28.59 0.85 -7.00
CA PRO A 20 28.43 -0.23 -6.03
C PRO A 20 27.09 -0.93 -6.21
N GLN A 21 27.12 -2.27 -6.26
CA GLN A 21 25.92 -3.08 -6.28
C GLN A 21 25.42 -3.33 -4.85
N VAL A 22 24.27 -2.74 -4.52
CA VAL A 22 23.61 -2.88 -3.20
C VAL A 22 22.40 -3.83 -3.25
N GLU A 23 22.13 -4.49 -2.12
CA GLU A 23 20.93 -5.34 -1.93
C GLU A 23 19.69 -4.54 -1.54
N GLU A 24 19.89 -3.44 -0.82
CA GLU A 24 18.84 -2.51 -0.41
C GLU A 24 19.18 -1.11 -0.86
N PHE A 25 18.19 -0.42 -1.44
CA PHE A 25 18.35 0.94 -1.89
C PHE A 25 17.12 1.77 -1.49
N LYS A 26 17.34 2.86 -0.77
CA LYS A 26 16.26 3.77 -0.35
C LYS A 26 16.20 4.95 -1.30
N TYR A 27 15.05 5.15 -1.95
CA TYR A 27 14.82 6.30 -2.82
C TYR A 27 13.43 6.89 -2.58
N LEU A 28 13.37 8.22 -2.39
CA LEU A 28 12.12 8.95 -2.07
C LEU A 28 11.27 8.29 -0.98
N ARG A 29 11.95 7.85 0.10
CA ARG A 29 11.37 7.12 1.25
C ARG A 29 10.91 5.69 0.96
N VAL A 30 10.96 5.21 -0.27
CA VAL A 30 10.67 3.83 -0.66
C VAL A 30 11.93 2.96 -0.58
N LEU A 31 11.83 1.81 0.08
CA LEU A 31 12.87 0.78 0.08
C LEU A 31 12.69 -0.18 -1.09
N PHE A 32 13.72 -0.24 -1.92
CA PHE A 32 13.86 -1.26 -2.93
C PHE A 32 14.77 -2.36 -2.43
N THR A 33 14.37 -3.62 -2.65
CA THR A 33 15.18 -4.81 -2.39
C THR A 33 15.59 -5.43 -3.71
N SER A 34 16.79 -6.01 -3.77
CA SER A 34 17.30 -6.73 -4.96
C SER A 34 16.37 -7.87 -5.42
N GLU A 35 15.63 -8.49 -4.50
CA GLU A 35 14.62 -9.50 -4.82
C GLU A 35 13.31 -8.95 -5.40
N GLY A 36 13.11 -7.62 -5.39
CA GLY A 36 11.88 -6.96 -5.80
C GLY A 36 10.68 -7.25 -4.89
N ARG A 37 10.91 -7.54 -3.59
CA ARG A 37 9.83 -7.70 -2.60
C ARG A 37 9.54 -6.39 -1.91
N MET A 38 8.25 -6.17 -1.64
CA MET A 38 7.73 -5.03 -0.88
C MET A 38 7.48 -5.34 0.60
N ASP A 39 7.67 -6.59 1.05
CA ASP A 39 7.40 -6.98 2.44
C ASP A 39 8.18 -6.10 3.43
N ARG A 40 9.49 -5.90 3.20
CA ARG A 40 10.34 -5.05 4.05
C ARG A 40 9.88 -3.59 4.06
N GLU A 41 9.37 -3.10 2.94
CA GLU A 41 8.84 -1.73 2.86
C GLU A 41 7.56 -1.58 3.70
N ILE A 42 6.65 -2.56 3.59
CA ILE A 42 5.43 -2.59 4.40
C ILE A 42 5.76 -2.69 5.90
N ASP A 43 6.78 -3.49 6.26
CA ASP A 43 7.27 -3.60 7.65
C ASP A 43 7.72 -2.25 8.20
N ARG A 44 8.40 -1.45 7.37
CA ARG A 44 8.85 -0.11 7.75
C ARG A 44 7.69 0.83 7.98
N TRP A 45 6.66 0.83 7.14
CA TRP A 45 5.47 1.68 7.34
C TRP A 45 4.68 1.28 8.58
N ILE A 46 4.51 -0.02 8.82
CA ILE A 46 3.93 -0.53 10.07
C ILE A 46 4.77 -0.08 11.27
N GLY A 47 6.10 -0.18 11.18
CA GLY A 47 7.01 0.27 12.23
C GLY A 47 6.93 1.78 12.49
N ALA A 48 6.82 2.59 11.45
CA ALA A 48 6.66 4.03 11.52
C ALA A 48 5.31 4.41 12.16
N ALA A 49 4.22 3.79 11.72
CA ALA A 49 2.90 3.96 12.34
C ALA A 49 2.91 3.54 13.81
N ALA A 50 3.57 2.44 14.15
CA ALA A 50 3.74 2.00 15.54
C ALA A 50 4.55 3.01 16.37
N ALA A 51 5.56 3.66 15.80
CA ALA A 51 6.31 4.73 16.47
C ALA A 51 5.43 5.96 16.74
N VAL A 52 4.63 6.37 15.76
CA VAL A 52 3.62 7.43 15.90
C VAL A 52 2.60 7.10 16.99
N MET A 53 2.11 5.85 17.02
CA MET A 53 1.21 5.39 18.08
C MET A 53 1.86 5.46 19.46
N ARG A 54 3.11 5.01 19.59
CA ARG A 54 3.84 5.05 20.87
C ARG A 54 4.05 6.48 21.37
N SER A 55 4.44 7.42 20.50
CA SER A 55 4.67 8.81 20.89
C SER A 55 3.39 9.51 21.35
N MET A 56 2.25 9.19 20.73
CA MET A 56 0.96 9.80 21.06
C MET A 56 0.14 9.03 22.10
N TYR A 57 0.63 7.87 22.56
CA TYR A 57 -0.16 6.94 23.38
C TYR A 57 -0.72 7.62 24.64
N ARG A 58 0.17 8.18 25.49
CA ARG A 58 -0.20 8.78 26.79
C ARG A 58 -0.86 10.14 26.65
N SER A 59 -0.39 10.96 25.70
CA SER A 59 -0.84 12.35 25.53
C SER A 59 -2.18 12.46 24.80
N ILE A 60 -2.45 11.56 23.85
CA ILE A 60 -3.61 11.65 22.96
C ILE A 60 -4.51 10.42 23.10
N VAL A 61 -3.98 9.23 22.85
CA VAL A 61 -4.83 8.06 22.57
C VAL A 61 -5.60 7.61 23.81
N VAL A 62 -4.93 7.52 24.97
CA VAL A 62 -5.59 7.11 26.23
C VAL A 62 -6.07 8.27 27.10
N LYS A 63 -5.76 9.53 26.72
CA LYS A 63 -6.13 10.73 27.47
C LYS A 63 -7.66 10.87 27.52
N LYS A 64 -8.26 10.95 28.72
CA LYS A 64 -9.73 10.92 28.89
C LYS A 64 -10.38 12.26 28.55
N GLU A 65 -9.62 13.34 28.69
CA GLU A 65 -10.01 14.72 28.45
C GLU A 65 -10.19 15.03 26.97
N LEU A 66 -9.61 14.21 26.08
CA LEU A 66 -9.79 14.33 24.65
C LEU A 66 -11.00 13.54 24.17
N SER A 67 -11.84 14.21 23.37
CA SER A 67 -12.99 13.56 22.74
C SER A 67 -12.55 12.47 21.76
N ARG A 68 -13.40 11.46 21.56
CA ARG A 68 -13.20 10.42 20.55
C ARG A 68 -13.02 11.04 19.16
N LYS A 69 -13.79 12.08 18.83
CA LYS A 69 -13.69 12.81 17.57
C LYS A 69 -12.30 13.42 17.34
N ALA A 70 -11.71 14.06 18.36
CA ALA A 70 -10.36 14.61 18.27
C ALA A 70 -9.30 13.52 18.02
N LYS A 71 -9.40 12.39 18.74
CA LYS A 71 -8.50 11.25 18.56
C LYS A 71 -8.61 10.63 17.17
N LEU A 72 -9.82 10.53 16.63
CA LEU A 72 -10.08 10.03 15.29
C LEU A 72 -9.59 10.99 14.20
N SER A 73 -9.67 12.30 14.41
CA SER A 73 -9.06 13.28 13.50
C SER A 73 -7.54 13.09 13.40
N ILE A 74 -6.86 12.84 14.52
CA ILE A 74 -5.42 12.53 14.56
C ILE A 74 -5.12 11.19 13.88
N TYR A 75 -5.97 10.19 14.06
CA TYR A 75 -5.86 8.92 13.33
C TYR A 75 -5.91 9.14 11.82
N GLN A 76 -6.87 9.92 11.33
CA GLN A 76 -7.06 10.17 9.90
C GLN A 76 -5.95 11.05 9.29
N SER A 77 -5.43 12.03 10.04
CA SER A 77 -4.45 13.00 9.53
C SER A 77 -2.99 12.56 9.69
N ILE A 78 -2.67 11.74 10.69
CA ILE A 78 -1.28 11.36 11.00
C ILE A 78 -1.08 9.85 10.87
N TYR A 79 -1.86 9.07 11.60
CA TYR A 79 -1.60 7.62 11.72
C TYR A 79 -1.88 6.87 10.42
N ALA A 80 -3.07 7.05 9.84
CA ALA A 80 -3.47 6.38 8.61
C ALA A 80 -2.55 6.74 7.44
N PRO A 81 -2.23 8.01 7.14
CA PRO A 81 -1.29 8.37 6.07
C PRO A 81 0.12 7.84 6.29
N THR A 82 0.59 7.76 7.54
CA THR A 82 1.89 7.15 7.85
C THR A 82 1.89 5.65 7.54
N LEU A 83 0.78 4.96 7.81
CA LEU A 83 0.64 3.53 7.58
C LEU A 83 0.40 3.19 6.10
N THR A 84 -0.29 4.05 5.35
CA THR A 84 -0.69 3.80 3.95
C THR A 84 0.20 4.50 2.93
N TYR A 85 1.38 4.99 3.30
CA TYR A 85 2.25 5.65 2.34
C TYR A 85 2.66 4.71 1.18
N GLY A 86 2.38 5.12 -0.07
CA GLY A 86 2.71 4.36 -1.27
C GLY A 86 1.84 3.11 -1.52
N HIS A 87 0.70 3.00 -0.83
CA HIS A 87 -0.21 1.85 -0.93
C HIS A 87 -0.75 1.62 -2.35
N GLU A 88 -0.75 2.65 -3.20
CA GLU A 88 -1.20 2.60 -4.59
C GLU A 88 -0.43 1.55 -5.41
N LEU A 89 0.83 1.28 -5.03
CA LEU A 89 1.72 0.35 -5.72
C LEU A 89 1.82 -1.02 -5.02
N TRP A 90 1.10 -1.23 -3.92
CA TRP A 90 1.20 -2.47 -3.15
C TRP A 90 0.42 -3.62 -3.79
N VAL A 91 0.93 -4.84 -3.62
CA VAL A 91 0.21 -6.09 -3.91
C VAL A 91 -0.36 -6.59 -2.60
N MET A 92 -1.70 -6.54 -2.46
CA MET A 92 -2.37 -6.89 -1.21
C MET A 92 -2.55 -8.40 -1.07
N THR A 93 -1.52 -9.07 -0.55
CA THR A 93 -1.65 -10.46 -0.10
C THR A 93 -2.43 -10.55 1.21
N GLU A 94 -2.99 -11.72 1.53
CA GLU A 94 -3.69 -11.95 2.81
C GLU A 94 -2.82 -11.65 4.03
N ARG A 95 -1.52 -11.95 3.95
CA ARG A 95 -0.55 -11.59 4.99
C ARG A 95 -0.46 -10.08 5.17
N VAL A 96 -0.38 -9.32 4.08
CA VAL A 96 -0.31 -7.85 4.12
C VAL A 96 -1.62 -7.27 4.67
N ARG A 97 -2.76 -7.74 4.16
CA ARG A 97 -4.10 -7.33 4.63
C ARG A 97 -4.27 -7.51 6.13
N SER A 98 -3.92 -8.70 6.65
CA SER A 98 -4.00 -9.01 8.08
C SER A 98 -3.13 -8.10 8.93
N ARG A 99 -1.93 -7.75 8.46
CA ARG A 99 -1.00 -6.88 9.19
C ARG A 99 -1.44 -5.42 9.23
N ILE A 100 -1.97 -4.92 8.12
CA ILE A 100 -2.54 -3.56 8.05
C ILE A 100 -3.76 -3.48 8.98
N GLN A 101 -4.65 -4.48 8.94
CA GLN A 101 -5.78 -4.55 9.86
C GLN A 101 -5.32 -4.63 11.32
N ALA A 102 -4.28 -5.40 11.64
CA ALA A 102 -3.75 -5.46 12.99
C ALA A 102 -3.20 -4.10 13.45
N ALA A 103 -2.48 -3.39 12.58
CA ALA A 103 -1.95 -2.05 12.86
C ALA A 103 -3.09 -1.04 13.05
N GLU A 104 -4.07 -0.97 12.15
CA GLU A 104 -5.27 -0.14 12.29
C GLU A 104 -5.99 -0.41 13.63
N MET A 105 -6.30 -1.67 13.90
CA MET A 105 -7.04 -2.05 15.11
C MET A 105 -6.24 -1.85 16.39
N SER A 106 -4.91 -1.79 16.32
CA SER A 106 -4.09 -1.43 17.49
C SER A 106 -4.35 0.01 17.95
N PHE A 107 -4.65 0.93 17.03
CA PHE A 107 -5.01 2.31 17.34
C PHE A 107 -6.49 2.40 17.75
N LEU A 108 -7.39 1.89 16.90
CA LEU A 108 -8.84 2.05 17.09
C LEU A 108 -9.34 1.41 18.40
N ARG A 109 -8.82 0.24 18.79
CA ARG A 109 -9.18 -0.36 20.09
C ARG A 109 -8.82 0.55 21.26
N ARG A 110 -7.68 1.22 21.22
CA ARG A 110 -7.25 2.11 22.31
C ARG A 110 -8.12 3.36 22.40
N VAL A 111 -8.53 3.91 21.25
CA VAL A 111 -9.52 5.01 21.21
C VAL A 111 -10.86 4.57 21.79
N ALA A 112 -11.31 3.34 21.50
CA ALA A 112 -12.52 2.76 22.05
C ALA A 112 -12.38 2.30 23.52
N GLY A 113 -11.19 2.41 24.13
CA GLY A 113 -10.94 1.96 25.51
C GLY A 113 -10.89 0.44 25.67
N ARG A 114 -10.68 -0.31 24.57
CA ARG A 114 -10.70 -1.77 24.52
C ARG A 114 -9.31 -2.40 24.59
N SER A 115 -9.27 -3.60 25.15
CA SER A 115 -8.13 -4.50 25.17
C SER A 115 -8.34 -5.68 24.21
N LEU A 116 -7.28 -6.48 23.99
CA LEU A 116 -7.42 -7.75 23.26
C LEU A 116 -8.21 -8.80 24.05
N ARG A 117 -8.29 -8.67 25.38
CA ARG A 117 -8.99 -9.63 26.26
C ARG A 117 -10.49 -9.53 26.12
N ASP A 118 -10.99 -8.37 25.70
CA ASP A 118 -12.42 -8.11 25.55
C ASP A 118 -13.01 -8.90 24.37
N ARG A 119 -12.17 -9.46 23.48
CA ARG A 119 -12.56 -10.30 22.33
C ARG A 119 -13.63 -9.68 21.43
N VAL A 120 -13.75 -8.34 21.44
CA VAL A 120 -14.69 -7.62 20.59
C VAL A 120 -14.24 -7.69 19.13
N ARG A 121 -15.17 -8.03 18.23
CA ARG A 121 -14.91 -8.09 16.79
C ARG A 121 -14.45 -6.73 16.27
N SER A 122 -13.50 -6.75 15.33
CA SER A 122 -12.98 -5.53 14.71
C SER A 122 -14.05 -4.72 13.98
N SER A 123 -15.06 -5.37 13.39
CA SER A 123 -16.20 -4.70 12.76
C SER A 123 -16.99 -3.84 13.74
N VAL A 124 -17.31 -4.38 14.92
CA VAL A 124 -18.06 -3.67 15.97
C VAL A 124 -17.31 -2.42 16.46
N THR A 125 -15.98 -2.50 16.58
CA THR A 125 -15.18 -1.33 16.98
C THR A 125 -15.14 -0.26 15.90
N ARG A 126 -15.10 -0.66 14.62
CA ARG A 126 -15.15 0.29 13.51
C ARG A 126 -16.51 0.97 13.41
N GLU A 127 -17.58 0.22 13.57
CA GLU A 127 -18.96 0.71 13.57
C GLU A 127 -19.21 1.71 14.69
N GLU A 128 -18.83 1.39 15.94
CA GLU A 128 -18.95 2.31 17.08
C GLU A 128 -18.20 3.62 16.86
N LEU A 129 -17.01 3.55 16.25
CA LEU A 129 -16.19 4.73 16.00
C LEU A 129 -16.58 5.46 14.71
N GLY A 130 -17.48 4.92 13.89
CA GLY A 130 -17.82 5.46 12.57
C GLY A 130 -16.63 5.49 11.61
N VAL A 131 -15.71 4.53 11.73
CA VAL A 131 -14.49 4.46 10.92
C VAL A 131 -14.60 3.35 9.88
N GLU A 132 -14.46 3.71 8.61
CA GLU A 132 -14.38 2.75 7.52
C GLU A 132 -13.09 1.92 7.59
N PRO A 133 -13.10 0.62 7.24
CA PRO A 133 -11.89 -0.19 7.15
C PRO A 133 -10.80 0.45 6.26
N LEU A 134 -9.60 0.60 6.80
CA LEU A 134 -8.45 1.19 6.08
C LEU A 134 -8.12 0.45 4.77
N LEU A 135 -8.42 -0.85 4.69
CA LEU A 135 -8.26 -1.61 3.45
C LEU A 135 -9.11 -1.07 2.30
N LEU A 136 -10.32 -0.57 2.56
CA LEU A 136 -11.17 0.02 1.52
C LEU A 136 -10.58 1.34 1.02
N HIS A 137 -10.00 2.15 1.91
CA HIS A 137 -9.26 3.34 1.51
C HIS A 137 -8.09 2.99 0.59
N ILE A 138 -7.31 1.96 0.93
CA ILE A 138 -6.19 1.48 0.12
C ILE A 138 -6.65 1.02 -1.27
N GLU A 139 -7.69 0.18 -1.31
CA GLU A 139 -8.21 -0.37 -2.57
C GLU A 139 -8.76 0.74 -3.48
N ARG A 140 -9.44 1.76 -2.93
CA ARG A 140 -9.85 2.94 -3.71
C ARG A 140 -8.67 3.73 -4.25
N GLY A 141 -7.61 3.91 -3.46
CA GLY A 141 -6.39 4.58 -3.92
C GLY A 141 -5.72 3.84 -5.07
N GLN A 142 -5.66 2.50 -5.00
CA GLN A 142 -5.12 1.65 -6.06
C GLN A 142 -5.94 1.73 -7.35
N LEU A 143 -7.27 1.68 -7.27
CA LEU A 143 -8.14 1.83 -8.43
C LEU A 143 -8.07 3.23 -9.04
N ARG A 144 -7.97 4.27 -8.20
CA ARG A 144 -7.75 5.65 -8.67
C ARG A 144 -6.43 5.78 -9.42
N TRP A 145 -5.36 5.20 -8.88
CA TRP A 145 -4.05 5.18 -9.53
C TRP A 145 -4.08 4.41 -10.85
N LEU A 146 -4.77 3.27 -10.90
CA LEU A 146 -4.99 2.54 -12.14
C LEU A 146 -5.66 3.42 -13.21
N GLY A 147 -6.74 4.11 -12.85
CA GLY A 147 -7.41 5.04 -13.75
C GLY A 147 -6.50 6.20 -14.20
N HIS A 148 -5.58 6.66 -13.35
CA HIS A 148 -4.55 7.63 -13.75
C HIS A 148 -3.54 7.04 -14.74
N LEU A 149 -3.14 5.78 -14.60
CA LEU A 149 -2.23 5.12 -15.54
C LEU A 149 -2.85 4.98 -16.93
N PHE A 150 -4.13 4.59 -17.02
CA PHE A 150 -4.82 4.47 -18.30
C PHE A 150 -4.95 5.81 -19.03
N ARG A 151 -5.28 6.87 -18.28
CA ARG A 151 -5.40 8.25 -18.81
C ARG A 151 -4.05 8.95 -19.05
N MET A 152 -2.93 8.32 -18.70
CA MET A 152 -1.64 8.97 -18.80
C MET A 152 -1.20 9.12 -20.27
N PRO A 153 -0.84 10.33 -20.73
CA PRO A 153 -0.40 10.54 -22.10
C PRO A 153 0.91 9.79 -22.40
N PRO A 154 1.20 9.49 -23.68
CA PRO A 154 2.49 8.94 -24.09
C PRO A 154 3.64 9.89 -23.71
N GLY A 155 4.86 9.38 -23.54
CA GLY A 155 6.02 10.14 -23.08
C GLY A 155 6.19 10.19 -21.56
N ARG A 156 5.23 9.67 -20.78
CA ARG A 156 5.36 9.53 -19.32
C ARG A 156 5.77 8.12 -18.92
N LEU A 157 6.94 8.03 -18.30
CA LEU A 157 7.54 6.76 -17.87
C LEU A 157 6.61 5.82 -17.09
N PRO A 158 5.80 6.26 -16.09
CA PRO A 158 4.95 5.33 -15.36
C PRO A 158 3.90 4.64 -16.25
N GLY A 159 3.29 5.39 -17.17
CA GLY A 159 2.31 4.86 -18.12
C GLY A 159 2.97 3.93 -19.14
N GLU A 160 4.16 4.28 -19.64
CA GLU A 160 4.92 3.44 -20.56
C GLU A 160 5.36 2.12 -19.92
N VAL A 161 5.91 2.17 -18.70
CA VAL A 161 6.31 0.98 -17.94
C VAL A 161 5.11 0.10 -17.61
N PHE A 162 3.95 0.69 -17.32
CA PHE A 162 2.71 -0.07 -17.06
C PHE A 162 2.23 -0.83 -18.32
N ARG A 163 2.29 -0.19 -19.49
CA ARG A 163 1.92 -0.77 -20.79
C ARG A 163 2.97 -1.74 -21.34
N ALA A 164 4.22 -1.62 -20.90
CA ALA A 164 5.31 -2.48 -21.34
C ALA A 164 5.02 -3.97 -21.05
N CYS A 165 5.30 -4.81 -22.05
CA CYS A 165 5.19 -6.27 -21.97
C CYS A 165 6.56 -6.90 -22.20
N PRO A 166 7.40 -7.05 -21.15
CA PRO A 166 8.73 -7.62 -21.31
C PRO A 166 8.65 -9.07 -21.78
N THR A 167 9.52 -9.45 -22.72
CA THR A 167 9.51 -10.71 -23.47
C THR A 167 9.73 -11.99 -22.62
N ARG A 168 10.11 -11.85 -21.34
CA ARG A 168 10.40 -13.00 -20.48
C ARG A 168 9.13 -13.79 -20.11
N LYS A 169 9.19 -15.11 -20.26
CA LYS A 169 8.12 -16.04 -19.82
C LYS A 169 8.05 -16.13 -18.30
N ARG A 170 6.84 -16.29 -17.76
CA ARG A 170 6.64 -16.53 -16.32
C ARG A 170 7.05 -17.97 -15.95
N PRO A 171 7.70 -18.18 -14.80
CA PRO A 171 8.02 -19.53 -14.34
C PRO A 171 6.75 -20.32 -14.05
N ARG A 172 6.80 -21.64 -14.27
CA ARG A 172 5.70 -22.58 -13.97
C ARG A 172 5.45 -22.68 -12.46
N GLY A 173 4.25 -23.09 -12.07
CA GLY A 173 3.84 -23.27 -10.67
C GLY A 173 3.15 -22.03 -10.10
N ARG A 174 3.60 -21.56 -8.93
CA ARG A 174 3.02 -20.40 -8.22
C ARG A 174 3.92 -19.16 -8.37
N PRO A 175 3.89 -18.44 -9.51
CA PRO A 175 4.64 -17.21 -9.66
C PRO A 175 4.12 -16.13 -8.70
N ARG A 176 4.99 -15.18 -8.33
CA ARG A 176 4.57 -13.98 -7.58
C ARG A 176 3.51 -13.21 -8.37
N THR A 177 2.47 -12.78 -7.68
CA THR A 177 1.41 -11.92 -8.22
C THR A 177 2.02 -10.57 -8.63
N ARG A 178 1.77 -10.13 -9.86
CA ARG A 178 2.15 -8.78 -10.30
C ARG A 178 1.11 -7.79 -9.77
N TRP A 179 1.52 -6.54 -9.59
CA TRP A 179 0.60 -5.46 -9.29
C TRP A 179 -0.55 -5.36 -10.29
N ARG A 180 -0.25 -5.43 -11.60
CA ARG A 180 -1.26 -5.44 -12.67
C ARG A 180 -2.29 -6.58 -12.53
N ASP A 181 -1.83 -7.80 -12.28
CA ASP A 181 -2.74 -8.96 -12.11
C ASP A 181 -3.64 -8.79 -10.88
N TYR A 182 -3.09 -8.20 -9.81
CA TYR A 182 -3.82 -7.94 -8.58
C TYR A 182 -4.86 -6.83 -8.77
N VAL A 183 -4.47 -5.68 -9.33
CA VAL A 183 -5.37 -4.53 -9.45
C VAL A 183 -6.50 -4.76 -10.46
N PHE A 184 -6.26 -5.55 -11.52
CA PHE A 184 -7.32 -5.96 -12.44
C PHE A 184 -8.35 -6.86 -11.76
N ARG A 185 -7.89 -7.81 -10.93
CA ARG A 185 -8.80 -8.63 -10.12
C ARG A 185 -9.58 -7.77 -9.13
N LEU A 186 -8.91 -6.82 -8.48
CA LEU A 186 -9.55 -5.88 -7.58
C LEU A 186 -10.63 -5.05 -8.29
N ALA A 187 -10.36 -4.58 -9.52
CA ALA A 187 -11.32 -3.83 -10.32
C ALA A 187 -12.55 -4.67 -10.67
N TRP A 188 -12.35 -5.93 -11.05
CA TRP A 188 -13.45 -6.89 -11.23
C TRP A 188 -14.24 -7.09 -9.94
N GLU A 189 -13.57 -7.38 -8.81
CA GLU A 189 -14.21 -7.64 -7.52
C GLU A 189 -14.97 -6.43 -6.95
N ARG A 190 -14.53 -5.21 -7.24
CA ARG A 190 -15.10 -3.97 -6.67
C ARG A 190 -16.06 -3.23 -7.60
N LEU A 191 -15.81 -3.29 -8.91
CA LEU A 191 -16.53 -2.50 -9.91
C LEU A 191 -17.30 -3.37 -10.91
N GLY A 192 -17.03 -4.68 -10.98
CA GLY A 192 -17.63 -5.58 -11.97
C GLY A 192 -17.12 -5.35 -13.40
N VAL A 193 -16.04 -4.56 -13.57
CA VAL A 193 -15.51 -4.22 -14.90
C VAL A 193 -14.44 -5.24 -15.31
N PRO A 194 -14.61 -5.93 -16.46
CA PRO A 194 -13.63 -6.91 -16.93
C PRO A 194 -12.34 -6.21 -17.40
N PRO A 195 -11.17 -6.87 -17.32
CA PRO A 195 -9.88 -6.26 -17.64
C PRO A 195 -9.79 -5.59 -19.01
N GLU A 196 -10.55 -6.08 -19.99
CA GLU A 196 -10.60 -5.61 -21.38
C GLU A 196 -11.29 -4.24 -21.50
N GLU A 197 -12.28 -3.98 -20.65
CA GLU A 197 -13.09 -2.74 -20.66
C GLU A 197 -12.51 -1.67 -19.72
N LEU A 198 -11.57 -2.04 -18.84
CA LEU A 198 -11.02 -1.12 -17.83
C LEU A 198 -10.40 0.15 -18.41
N GLU A 199 -9.76 0.05 -19.59
CA GLU A 199 -9.13 1.22 -20.21
C GLU A 199 -10.17 2.18 -20.78
N GLU A 200 -11.25 1.67 -21.36
CA GLU A 200 -12.36 2.45 -21.90
C GLU A 200 -13.14 3.15 -20.78
N VAL A 201 -13.55 2.39 -19.76
CA VAL A 201 -14.24 2.91 -18.57
C VAL A 201 -13.38 3.97 -17.85
N ALA A 202 -12.07 3.78 -17.76
CA ALA A 202 -11.19 4.75 -17.14
C ALA A 202 -11.10 6.08 -17.91
N ARG A 203 -11.30 6.07 -19.23
CA ARG A 203 -11.34 7.26 -20.10
C ARG A 203 -12.69 7.98 -20.02
N GLU A 204 -13.80 7.25 -19.96
CA GLU A 204 -15.16 7.83 -19.90
C GLU A 204 -15.44 8.61 -18.61
N MET A 205 -14.78 8.26 -17.51
CA MET A 205 -14.88 8.96 -16.20
C MET A 205 -14.28 10.39 -16.21
N GLU A 206 -14.02 10.98 -17.37
CA GLU A 206 -13.67 12.40 -17.58
C GLU A 206 -14.84 13.37 -17.32
N GLY A 207 -16.10 12.90 -17.41
CA GLY A 207 -17.29 13.76 -17.40
C GLY A 207 -17.85 14.17 -16.02
N THR A 208 -17.30 13.70 -14.90
CA THR A 208 -17.81 14.00 -13.56
C THR A 208 -16.70 14.50 -12.65
N ARG A 209 -16.40 15.78 -12.74
CA ARG A 209 -15.70 16.55 -11.70
C ARG A 209 -16.65 17.57 -11.12
#